data_AF-A0AAW5E184-F1
#
_entry.id   AF-A0AAW5E184-F1
#
_cell.length_a   1.000
_cell.length_b   1.000
_cell.length_c   1.000
_cell.angle_alpha   90.00
_cell.angle_beta   90.00
_cell.angle_gamma   90.00
#
_symmetry.space_group_name_H-M   'P 1'
#
loop_
_entity.id
_entity.type
_entity.pdbx_description
1 polymer ?
#
loop_
_entity_poly.entity_id
_entity_poly.type
_entity_poly.pdbx_seq_one_letter_code
_entity_poly.pdbx_strand_id
1 'polypeptide(L)'
;MSDLVKALQKRGFFIVEEDDYFTLGKGSHPKDLMDLKQMLDRLNISVTFQGEKVIMTGELDDRKIHEIIWYPARNHEAGGDGGWRSWKYFINGMYGPKVRTITLETGVALFIKSLSAAGVRTISSCDGHGKKSPYISFFGLYNACWFMVLYKNLLSDLDLNYNWRIEDKGFSDPHIIANSNTGKWDLRLVVEDTQRMASVLLQNSKRISELKRELFGANRKSTRKVVKEMSVEELIVWMEQRYMEKGFH
;
A
#
# COMPACT_ATOMS: atom_id res chain seq x y z
N MET A 1 -8.70 11.17 20.68
CA MET A 1 -9.01 10.45 19.42
C MET A 1 -7.81 10.37 18.49
N SER A 2 -7.14 11.50 18.21
CA SER A 2 -6.03 11.56 17.24
C SER A 2 -4.90 10.56 17.51
N ASP A 3 -4.55 10.30 18.77
CA ASP A 3 -3.36 9.47 19.06
C ASP A 3 -3.62 7.99 18.83
N LEU A 4 -4.84 7.52 19.12
CA LEU A 4 -5.27 6.17 18.73
C LEU A 4 -5.31 6.04 17.22
N VAL A 5 -5.91 7.01 16.52
CA VAL A 5 -5.99 6.99 15.05
C VAL A 5 -4.60 6.95 14.44
N LYS A 6 -3.68 7.82 14.87
CA LYS A 6 -2.29 7.83 14.43
C LYS A 6 -1.59 6.50 14.72
N ALA A 7 -1.77 5.91 15.91
CA ALA A 7 -1.19 4.63 16.27
C ALA A 7 -1.72 3.48 15.39
N LEU A 8 -3.04 3.46 15.12
CA LEU A 8 -3.68 2.48 14.26
C LEU A 8 -3.24 2.61 12.80
N GLN A 9 -3.12 3.84 12.29
CA GLN A 9 -2.58 4.12 10.96
C GLN A 9 -1.11 3.67 10.85
N LYS A 10 -0.29 3.94 11.88
CA LYS A 10 1.10 3.46 11.96
C LYS A 10 1.17 1.94 11.99
N ARG A 11 0.23 1.27 12.66
CA ARG A 11 0.11 -0.18 12.62
C ARG A 11 -0.28 -0.70 11.23
N GLY A 12 -0.98 0.09 10.43
CA GLY A 12 -1.39 -0.30 9.08
C GLY A 12 -2.89 -0.31 8.83
N PHE A 13 -3.72 0.05 9.81
CA PHE A 13 -5.16 0.16 9.59
C PHE A 13 -5.46 1.37 8.72
N PHE A 14 -6.27 1.17 7.68
CA PHE A 14 -6.79 2.28 6.90
C PHE A 14 -7.98 2.87 7.68
N ILE A 15 -7.70 3.92 8.45
CA ILE A 15 -8.66 4.62 9.30
C ILE A 15 -9.20 5.86 8.57
N VAL A 16 -10.51 6.07 8.67
CA VAL A 16 -11.19 7.34 8.33
C VAL A 16 -11.69 7.92 9.64
N GLU A 17 -11.12 9.05 10.04
CA GLU A 17 -11.46 9.78 11.27
C GLU A 17 -12.58 10.78 10.97
N GLU A 18 -13.53 10.84 11.89
CA GLU A 18 -14.64 11.80 11.97
C GLU A 18 -14.55 12.46 13.35
N ASP A 19 -15.33 13.53 13.60
CA ASP A 19 -15.18 14.35 14.82
C ASP A 19 -15.20 13.55 16.14
N ASP A 20 -16.11 12.56 16.26
CA ASP A 20 -16.35 11.81 17.50
C ASP A 20 -16.13 10.29 17.37
N TYR A 21 -15.72 9.80 16.19
CA TYR A 21 -15.50 8.39 15.96
C TYR A 21 -14.57 8.17 14.79
N PHE A 22 -14.12 6.93 14.61
CA PHE A 22 -13.48 6.53 13.37
C PHE A 22 -14.09 5.25 12.81
N THR A 23 -13.86 5.02 11.52
CA THR A 23 -14.26 3.80 10.81
C THR A 23 -13.07 3.24 10.03
N LEU A 24 -13.21 2.00 9.55
CA LEU A 24 -12.27 1.45 8.58
C LEU A 24 -12.62 1.94 7.17
N GLY A 25 -11.62 2.45 6.44
CA GLY A 25 -11.80 2.87 5.06
C GLY A 25 -12.21 1.72 4.14
N LYS A 26 -12.92 2.04 3.06
CA LYS A 26 -13.50 1.06 2.09
C LYS A 26 -12.47 0.07 1.49
N GLY A 27 -11.18 0.42 1.50
CA GLY A 27 -10.07 -0.45 1.06
C GLY A 27 -9.69 -1.55 2.06
N SER A 28 -10.23 -1.54 3.27
CA SER A 28 -9.94 -2.54 4.31
C SER A 28 -10.52 -3.92 3.99
N HIS A 29 -9.82 -4.95 4.43
CA HIS A 29 -10.26 -6.33 4.28
C HIS A 29 -11.47 -6.59 5.20
N PRO A 30 -12.46 -7.43 4.80
CA PRO A 30 -13.68 -7.66 5.60
C PRO A 30 -13.44 -8.15 7.05
N LYS A 31 -12.30 -8.80 7.30
CA LYS A 31 -11.91 -9.26 8.65
C LYS A 31 -11.19 -8.20 9.49
N ASP A 32 -10.82 -7.05 8.94
CA ASP A 32 -10.01 -6.05 9.65
C ASP A 32 -10.75 -5.45 10.85
N LEU A 33 -12.08 -5.29 10.80
CA LEU A 33 -12.84 -4.77 11.94
C LEU A 33 -12.82 -5.76 13.12
N MET A 34 -12.98 -7.04 12.82
CA MET A 34 -12.87 -8.11 13.82
C MET A 34 -11.44 -8.20 14.39
N ASP A 35 -10.43 -8.09 13.52
CA ASP A 35 -9.03 -8.12 13.92
C ASP A 35 -8.65 -6.90 14.79
N LEU A 36 -9.18 -5.72 14.45
CA LEU A 36 -9.05 -4.50 15.24
C LEU A 36 -9.66 -4.67 16.62
N LYS A 37 -10.91 -5.16 16.70
CA LYS A 37 -11.58 -5.42 17.98
C LYS A 37 -10.77 -6.37 18.85
N GLN A 38 -10.35 -7.51 18.32
CA GLN A 38 -9.53 -8.47 19.06
C GLN A 38 -8.19 -7.87 19.53
N MET A 39 -7.57 -7.01 18.74
CA MET A 39 -6.32 -6.34 19.11
C MET A 39 -6.56 -5.36 20.27
N LEU A 40 -7.55 -4.48 20.15
CA LEU A 40 -7.85 -3.48 21.18
C LEU A 40 -8.28 -4.15 22.50
N ASP A 41 -9.09 -5.21 22.44
CA ASP A 41 -9.49 -6.00 23.60
C ASP A 41 -8.27 -6.64 24.29
N ARG A 42 -7.37 -7.27 23.53
CA ARG A 42 -6.14 -7.89 24.08
C ARG A 42 -5.19 -6.88 24.72
N LEU A 43 -5.14 -5.67 24.15
CA LEU A 43 -4.33 -4.58 24.66
C LEU A 43 -5.05 -3.82 25.78
N ASN A 44 -6.25 -4.23 26.21
CA ASN A 44 -7.07 -3.55 27.21
C ASN A 44 -7.26 -2.05 26.89
N ILE A 45 -7.55 -1.72 25.62
CA ILE A 45 -7.82 -0.35 25.19
C ILE A 45 -9.32 -0.07 25.29
N SER A 46 -9.69 0.95 26.06
CA SER A 46 -11.08 1.35 26.27
C SER A 46 -11.67 2.01 25.02
N VAL A 47 -12.47 1.25 24.28
CA VAL A 47 -13.26 1.72 23.12
C VAL A 47 -14.67 1.16 23.16
N THR A 48 -15.62 1.89 22.56
CA THR A 48 -16.98 1.44 22.31
C THR A 48 -17.19 1.23 20.82
N PHE A 49 -17.77 0.09 20.44
CA PHE A 49 -18.16 -0.21 19.06
C PHE A 49 -19.67 0.02 18.88
N GLN A 50 -20.04 0.86 17.91
CA GLN A 50 -21.42 1.08 17.47
C GLN A 50 -21.54 0.70 15.98
N GLY A 51 -21.77 -0.57 15.72
CA GLY A 51 -21.64 -1.11 14.35
C GLY A 51 -20.19 -1.03 13.87
N GLU A 52 -19.96 -0.29 12.78
CA GLU A 52 -18.61 -0.05 12.23
C GLU A 52 -17.88 1.14 12.87
N LYS A 53 -18.60 1.96 13.65
CA LYS A 53 -18.02 3.13 14.33
C LYS A 53 -17.28 2.70 15.59
N VAL A 54 -16.08 3.23 15.76
CA VAL A 54 -15.24 3.02 16.95
C VAL A 54 -15.07 4.36 17.66
N ILE A 55 -15.49 4.39 18.92
CA ILE A 55 -15.46 5.58 19.77
C ILE A 55 -14.47 5.31 20.91
N MET A 56 -13.52 6.22 21.10
CA MET A 56 -12.57 6.16 22.21
C MET A 56 -13.27 6.55 23.51
N THR A 57 -13.08 5.76 24.57
CA THR A 57 -13.71 6.01 25.88
C THR A 57 -12.72 6.18 27.03
N GLY A 58 -11.42 6.09 26.76
CA GLY A 58 -10.36 6.30 27.74
C GLY A 58 -9.12 6.94 27.14
N GLU A 59 -8.21 7.37 28.01
CA GLU A 59 -6.91 7.93 27.62
C GLU A 59 -5.92 6.83 27.21
N LEU A 60 -4.95 7.19 26.37
CA LEU A 60 -3.84 6.33 25.98
C LEU A 60 -2.53 6.86 26.54
N ASP A 61 -1.79 6.00 27.22
CA ASP A 61 -0.39 6.27 27.56
C ASP A 61 0.55 5.90 26.40
N ASP A 62 1.79 6.40 26.46
CA ASP A 62 2.83 6.14 25.45
C ASP A 62 3.11 4.65 25.25
N ARG A 63 2.98 3.85 26.32
CA ARG A 63 3.17 2.41 26.25
C ARG A 63 2.07 1.76 25.40
N LYS A 64 0.81 2.12 25.58
CA LYS A 64 -0.32 1.63 24.76
C LYS A 64 -0.20 2.05 23.31
N ILE A 65 0.21 3.29 23.06
CA ILE A 65 0.51 3.77 21.70
C ILE A 65 1.58 2.88 21.06
N HIS A 66 2.67 2.61 21.77
CA HIS A 66 3.73 1.73 21.29
C HIS A 66 3.25 0.29 21.04
N GLU A 67 2.46 -0.28 21.96
CA GLU A 67 1.87 -1.63 21.83
C GLU A 67 0.95 -1.75 20.61
N ILE A 68 0.17 -0.71 20.29
CA ILE A 68 -0.69 -0.67 19.10
C ILE A 68 0.17 -0.65 17.84
N ILE A 69 1.14 0.26 17.75
CA ILE A 69 1.99 0.42 16.56
C ILE A 69 2.71 -0.88 16.23
N TRP A 70 3.29 -1.52 17.24
CA TRP A 70 4.12 -2.72 17.07
C TRP A 70 3.39 -4.03 17.35
N TYR A 71 2.06 -4.02 17.32
CA TYR A 71 1.28 -5.25 17.51
C TYR A 71 1.68 -6.31 16.47
N PRO A 72 2.05 -7.53 16.88
CA PRO A 72 2.75 -8.47 16.01
C PRO A 72 1.92 -8.87 14.78
N ALA A 73 2.62 -9.02 13.65
CA ALA A 73 2.03 -9.61 12.46
C ALA A 73 1.84 -11.12 12.66
N ARG A 74 0.72 -11.65 12.16
CA ARG A 74 0.44 -13.08 12.05
C ARG A 74 0.74 -13.47 10.61
N ASN A 75 2.00 -13.78 10.32
CA ASN A 75 2.47 -14.07 8.97
C ASN A 75 1.52 -15.02 8.26
N HIS A 76 1.00 -14.57 7.12
CA HIS A 76 0.22 -15.37 6.22
C HIS A 76 0.61 -14.99 4.80
N GLU A 77 0.94 -15.98 3.99
CA GLU A 77 1.26 -15.76 2.59
C GLU A 77 0.01 -15.26 1.88
N ALA A 78 0.12 -14.10 1.22
CA ALA A 78 -0.87 -13.71 0.24
C ALA A 78 -0.69 -14.63 -0.98
N GLY A 79 -1.47 -15.72 -1.02
CA GLY A 79 -1.53 -16.58 -2.19
C GLY A 79 -1.95 -15.81 -3.44
N GLY A 80 -1.57 -16.33 -4.61
CA GLY A 80 -1.99 -15.79 -5.89
C GLY A 80 -1.63 -16.74 -7.04
N ASP A 81 -2.60 -17.05 -7.88
CA ASP A 81 -2.35 -17.79 -9.12
C ASP A 81 -1.70 -16.90 -10.19
N GLY A 82 -1.15 -17.53 -11.24
CA GLY A 82 -0.46 -16.83 -12.33
C GLY A 82 -1.32 -15.81 -13.10
N GLY A 83 -2.65 -15.81 -12.93
CA GLY A 83 -3.58 -15.03 -13.74
C GLY A 83 -3.43 -13.52 -13.60
N TRP A 84 -2.96 -13.05 -12.45
CA TRP A 84 -2.95 -11.62 -12.09
C TRP A 84 -1.82 -10.81 -12.76
N ARG A 85 -0.89 -11.48 -13.46
CA ARG A 85 0.24 -10.85 -14.16
C ARG A 85 -0.09 -10.34 -15.56
N SER A 86 -1.24 -10.72 -16.13
CA SER A 86 -1.55 -10.38 -17.52
C SER A 86 -2.13 -8.97 -17.69
N TRP A 87 -1.91 -8.38 -18.88
CA TRP A 87 -2.45 -7.07 -19.28
C TRP A 87 -3.96 -6.93 -19.02
N LYS A 88 -4.74 -8.00 -19.26
CA LYS A 88 -6.18 -8.05 -18.97
C LYS A 88 -6.48 -7.66 -17.53
N TYR A 89 -5.76 -8.25 -16.59
CA TYR A 89 -6.03 -8.03 -15.18
C TYR A 89 -5.51 -6.67 -14.75
N PHE A 90 -4.34 -6.24 -15.24
CA PHE A 90 -3.78 -4.92 -14.98
C PHE A 90 -4.80 -3.80 -15.26
N ILE A 91 -5.39 -3.77 -16.46
CA ILE A 91 -6.31 -2.69 -16.87
C ILE A 91 -7.71 -2.78 -16.23
N ASN A 92 -8.23 -4.00 -15.99
CA ASN A 92 -9.58 -4.18 -15.47
C ASN A 92 -9.64 -4.05 -13.93
N GLY A 93 -8.49 -4.14 -13.26
CA GLY A 93 -8.42 -4.10 -11.80
C GLY A 93 -8.60 -2.70 -11.25
N MET A 94 -9.77 -2.41 -10.69
CA MET A 94 -9.97 -1.15 -9.93
C MET A 94 -9.28 -1.21 -8.56
N TYR A 95 -9.14 -2.40 -7.99
CA TYR A 95 -8.51 -2.63 -6.70
C TYR A 95 -7.54 -3.81 -6.79
N GLY A 96 -6.54 -3.79 -5.91
CA GLY A 96 -5.75 -4.97 -5.60
C GLY A 96 -6.47 -5.91 -4.64
N PRO A 97 -5.83 -7.04 -4.29
CA PRO A 97 -6.30 -7.89 -3.21
C PRO A 97 -6.36 -7.08 -1.91
N LYS A 98 -7.49 -7.14 -1.20
CA LYS A 98 -7.57 -6.58 0.14
C LYS A 98 -6.87 -7.55 1.08
N VAL A 99 -5.78 -7.13 1.71
CA VAL A 99 -5.01 -7.96 2.64
C VAL A 99 -5.36 -7.54 4.07
N ARG A 100 -5.40 -8.51 4.99
CA ARG A 100 -5.65 -8.23 6.41
C ARG A 100 -4.52 -7.40 6.98
N THR A 101 -4.84 -6.37 7.77
CA THR A 101 -3.79 -5.53 8.39
C THR A 101 -2.87 -6.37 9.28
N ILE A 102 -3.44 -7.25 10.11
CA ILE A 102 -2.67 -8.00 11.10
C ILE A 102 -1.78 -9.10 10.49
N THR A 103 -1.90 -9.39 9.20
CA THR A 103 -1.00 -10.34 8.52
C THR A 103 0.19 -9.64 7.86
N LEU A 104 0.17 -8.31 7.82
CA LEU A 104 1.24 -7.48 7.28
C LEU A 104 2.10 -6.93 8.40
N GLU A 105 3.39 -6.83 8.12
CA GLU A 105 4.39 -6.19 8.97
C GLU A 105 4.13 -4.68 9.06
N THR A 106 4.28 -4.13 10.27
CA THR A 106 3.97 -2.74 10.60
C THR A 106 4.62 -1.76 9.62
N GLY A 107 5.89 -1.98 9.27
CA GLY A 107 6.64 -1.05 8.42
C GLY A 107 6.07 -0.83 7.01
N VAL A 108 5.24 -1.74 6.49
CA VAL A 108 4.72 -1.67 5.11
C VAL A 108 3.19 -1.81 5.02
N ALA A 109 2.51 -2.13 6.13
CA ALA A 109 1.11 -2.54 6.13
C ALA A 109 0.15 -1.51 5.50
N LEU A 110 0.22 -0.23 5.91
CA LEU A 110 -0.67 0.80 5.35
C LEU A 110 -0.38 1.03 3.87
N PHE A 111 0.89 0.98 3.48
CA PHE A 111 1.33 1.21 2.11
C PHE A 111 0.84 0.12 1.16
N ILE A 112 0.91 -1.16 1.55
CA ILE A 112 0.30 -2.26 0.77
C ILE A 112 -1.20 -2.07 0.59
N LYS A 113 -1.91 -1.64 1.64
CA LYS A 113 -3.35 -1.37 1.55
C LYS A 113 -3.65 -0.16 0.66
N SER A 114 -2.80 0.87 0.68
CA SER A 114 -2.94 2.04 -0.20
C SER A 114 -2.71 1.69 -1.68
N LEU A 115 -1.72 0.84 -1.99
CA LEU A 115 -1.47 0.33 -3.34
C LEU A 115 -2.69 -0.45 -3.84
N SER A 116 -3.22 -1.33 -3.00
CA SER A 116 -4.44 -2.08 -3.31
C SER A 116 -5.63 -1.15 -3.58
N ALA A 117 -5.82 -0.12 -2.74
CA ALA A 117 -6.88 0.88 -2.95
C ALA A 117 -6.70 1.67 -4.26
N ALA A 118 -5.46 1.97 -4.65
CA ALA A 118 -5.11 2.66 -5.89
C ALA A 118 -5.13 1.74 -7.13
N GLY A 119 -5.50 0.48 -6.98
CA GLY A 119 -5.55 -0.48 -8.08
C GLY A 119 -4.18 -1.01 -8.53
N VAL A 120 -3.14 -0.86 -7.70
CA VAL A 120 -1.81 -1.45 -7.89
C VAL A 120 -1.75 -2.77 -7.13
N ARG A 121 -1.42 -3.86 -7.83
CA ARG A 121 -1.41 -5.20 -7.22
C ARG A 121 -0.02 -5.61 -6.76
N THR A 122 0.07 -6.09 -5.52
CA THR A 122 1.30 -6.59 -4.88
C THR A 122 1.15 -8.04 -4.46
N ILE A 123 2.23 -8.82 -4.54
CA ILE A 123 2.28 -10.25 -4.18
C ILE A 123 2.72 -10.43 -2.74
N SER A 124 3.83 -9.81 -2.38
CA SER A 124 4.49 -10.01 -1.10
C SER A 124 5.21 -8.74 -0.70
N SER A 125 5.52 -8.62 0.58
CA SER A 125 6.21 -7.46 1.12
C SER A 125 6.90 -7.82 2.42
N CYS A 126 7.95 -7.09 2.77
CA CYS A 126 8.60 -7.15 4.06
C CYS A 126 9.13 -5.75 4.43
N ASP A 127 9.12 -5.39 5.71
CA ASP A 127 9.74 -4.20 6.26
C ASP A 127 11.24 -4.38 6.57
N GLY A 128 11.77 -5.57 6.28
CA GLY A 128 13.18 -5.90 6.45
C GLY A 128 13.60 -6.15 7.90
N HIS A 129 12.65 -6.07 8.85
CA HIS A 129 12.86 -6.34 10.28
C HIS A 129 14.04 -5.59 10.91
N GLY A 130 14.35 -4.39 10.41
CA GLY A 130 15.50 -3.59 10.85
C GLY A 130 16.87 -4.18 10.51
N LYS A 131 16.93 -5.24 9.70
CA LYS A 131 18.16 -5.97 9.36
C LYS A 131 18.48 -5.95 7.87
N LYS A 132 17.46 -5.82 7.02
CA LYS A 132 17.56 -5.86 5.56
C LYS A 132 16.72 -4.75 4.96
N SER A 133 16.88 -4.54 3.66
CA SER A 133 16.01 -3.65 2.90
C SER A 133 14.54 -4.09 3.02
N PRO A 134 13.63 -3.17 3.37
CA PRO A 134 12.22 -3.30 3.04
C PRO A 134 12.03 -3.57 1.55
N TYR A 135 11.03 -4.37 1.20
CA TYR A 135 10.67 -4.61 -0.19
C TYR A 135 9.17 -4.80 -0.38
N ILE A 136 8.70 -4.53 -1.59
CA ILE A 136 7.34 -4.84 -2.05
C ILE A 136 7.44 -5.42 -3.44
N SER A 137 6.87 -6.61 -3.64
CA SER A 137 6.83 -7.31 -4.92
C SER A 137 5.50 -7.05 -5.62
N PHE A 138 5.52 -6.73 -6.90
CA PHE A 138 4.31 -6.46 -7.69
C PHE A 138 3.79 -7.70 -8.41
N PHE A 139 2.48 -7.78 -8.68
CA PHE A 139 1.93 -8.80 -9.56
C PHE A 139 2.25 -8.47 -11.03
N GLY A 140 3.38 -8.96 -11.50
CA GLY A 140 3.87 -8.79 -12.87
C GLY A 140 4.31 -7.37 -13.21
N LEU A 141 5.00 -7.27 -14.34
CA LEU A 141 5.69 -6.07 -14.79
C LEU A 141 4.77 -4.84 -14.94
N TYR A 142 3.55 -5.02 -15.44
CA TYR A 142 2.65 -3.88 -15.68
C TYR A 142 2.27 -3.11 -14.41
N ASN A 143 2.09 -3.80 -13.28
CA ASN A 143 1.83 -3.12 -12.01
C ASN A 143 3.06 -2.37 -11.50
N ALA A 144 4.25 -2.96 -11.68
CA ALA A 144 5.51 -2.33 -11.31
C ALA A 144 5.80 -1.06 -12.14
N CYS A 145 5.70 -1.15 -13.47
CA CYS A 145 5.89 0.00 -14.37
C CYS A 145 4.88 1.10 -14.08
N TRP A 146 3.59 0.75 -13.87
CA TRP A 146 2.59 1.75 -13.51
C TRP A 146 2.89 2.41 -12.17
N PHE A 147 3.32 1.64 -11.18
CA PHE A 147 3.76 2.21 -9.92
C PHE A 147 4.95 3.15 -10.08
N MET A 148 5.90 2.89 -10.98
CA MET A 148 6.98 3.85 -11.27
C MET A 148 6.49 5.17 -11.82
N VAL A 149 5.49 5.13 -12.71
CA VAL A 149 4.89 6.35 -13.24
C VAL A 149 4.27 7.15 -12.09
N LEU A 150 3.53 6.50 -11.18
CA LEU A 150 3.00 7.15 -9.98
C LEU A 150 4.10 7.65 -9.06
N TYR A 151 5.15 6.87 -8.82
CA TYR A 151 6.25 7.25 -7.95
C TYR A 151 6.94 8.52 -8.45
N LYS A 152 7.26 8.57 -9.75
CA LYS A 152 7.93 9.71 -10.39
C LYS A 152 7.06 10.97 -10.48
N ASN A 153 5.75 10.82 -10.68
CA ASN A 153 4.87 11.95 -10.99
C ASN A 153 3.97 12.40 -9.82
N LEU A 154 3.75 11.53 -8.83
CA LEU A 154 2.86 11.81 -7.70
C LEU A 154 3.58 11.74 -6.34
N LEU A 155 4.68 11.00 -6.23
CA LEU A 155 5.38 10.77 -4.96
C LEU A 155 6.80 11.36 -4.94
N SER A 156 7.25 12.01 -6.02
CA SER A 156 8.62 12.49 -6.19
C SER A 156 9.02 13.62 -5.24
N ASP A 157 8.06 14.46 -4.85
CA ASP A 157 8.28 15.58 -3.93
C ASP A 157 8.18 15.17 -2.46
N LEU A 158 7.95 13.89 -2.16
CA LEU A 158 7.97 13.41 -0.80
C LEU A 158 9.40 13.43 -0.26
N ASP A 159 9.59 14.17 0.82
CA ASP A 159 10.75 14.02 1.68
C ASP A 159 10.68 12.61 2.31
N LEU A 160 11.62 11.73 1.94
CA LEU A 160 11.68 10.34 2.42
C LEU A 160 13.04 10.09 3.07
N ASN A 161 13.05 9.27 4.12
CA ASN A 161 14.25 8.91 4.86
C ASN A 161 15.16 7.96 4.06
N TYR A 162 14.58 7.11 3.21
CA TYR A 162 15.31 6.18 2.35
C TYR A 162 15.04 6.46 0.87
N ASN A 163 15.99 6.09 0.02
CA ASN A 163 15.79 6.15 -1.43
C ASN A 163 15.12 4.85 -1.91
N TRP A 164 13.88 4.96 -2.37
CA TRP A 164 13.12 3.83 -2.88
C TRP A 164 13.28 3.70 -4.40
N ARG A 165 13.67 2.51 -4.86
CA ARG A 165 13.88 2.23 -6.30
C ARG A 165 13.33 0.87 -6.68
N ILE A 166 12.96 0.73 -7.95
CA ILE A 166 12.70 -0.59 -8.49
C ILE A 166 13.99 -1.35 -8.69
N GLU A 167 13.98 -2.61 -8.29
CA GLU A 167 15.01 -3.59 -8.55
C GLU A 167 14.38 -4.75 -9.33
N ASP A 168 14.80 -4.89 -10.58
CA ASP A 168 14.51 -6.07 -11.39
C ASP A 168 15.65 -7.07 -11.17
N LYS A 169 15.38 -8.11 -10.39
CA LYS A 169 16.33 -9.19 -10.11
C LYS A 169 16.27 -10.33 -11.14
N GLY A 170 15.58 -10.15 -12.26
CA GLY A 170 15.37 -11.21 -13.26
C GLY A 170 14.42 -12.31 -12.80
N PHE A 171 13.70 -12.11 -11.68
CA PHE A 171 12.56 -12.93 -11.28
C PHE A 171 11.29 -12.40 -11.98
N SER A 172 10.24 -13.22 -12.08
CA SER A 172 9.01 -12.88 -12.81
C SER A 172 8.28 -11.61 -12.35
N ASP A 173 8.62 -11.08 -11.18
CA ASP A 173 7.89 -10.02 -10.49
C ASP A 173 8.86 -8.97 -9.96
N PRO A 174 8.82 -7.73 -10.49
CA PRO A 174 9.69 -6.66 -10.03
C PRO A 174 9.40 -6.27 -8.59
N HIS A 175 10.42 -5.77 -7.91
CA HIS A 175 10.32 -5.27 -6.55
C HIS A 175 10.57 -3.77 -6.51
N ILE A 176 9.92 -3.07 -5.59
CA ILE A 176 10.48 -1.84 -5.06
C ILE A 176 11.21 -2.15 -3.76
N ILE A 177 12.41 -1.61 -3.62
CA ILE A 177 13.26 -1.73 -2.44
C ILE A 177 13.67 -0.35 -1.95
N ALA A 178 13.84 -0.20 -0.64
CA ALA A 178 14.48 0.97 -0.08
C ALA A 178 16.02 0.77 -0.09
N ASN A 179 16.79 1.84 -0.24
CA ASN A 179 18.24 1.80 -0.03
C ASN A 179 18.64 2.68 1.14
N SER A 180 19.51 2.15 1.98
CA SER A 180 20.16 2.87 3.07
C SER A 180 21.62 3.14 2.72
N ASN A 181 22.02 4.41 2.77
CA ASN A 181 23.42 4.81 2.55
C ASN A 181 24.38 4.23 3.61
N THR A 182 23.86 3.82 4.76
CA THR A 182 24.65 3.25 5.86
C THR A 182 24.52 1.73 5.98
N GLY A 183 23.60 1.12 5.21
CA GLY A 183 23.21 -0.29 5.37
C GLY A 183 22.43 -0.59 6.66
N LYS A 184 22.21 0.40 7.54
CA LYS A 184 21.40 0.27 8.76
C LYS A 184 19.95 0.65 8.48
N TRP A 185 19.04 0.01 9.20
CA TRP A 185 17.60 0.15 9.04
C TRP A 185 16.93 0.47 10.37
N ASP A 186 16.28 1.63 10.43
CA ASP A 186 15.35 1.99 11.50
C ASP A 186 13.92 1.79 11.00
N LEU A 187 13.20 0.87 11.63
CA LEU A 187 11.80 0.54 11.29
C LEU A 187 10.85 1.72 11.48
N ARG A 188 11.15 2.65 12.40
CA ARG A 188 10.32 3.87 12.59
C ARG A 188 10.38 4.75 11.35
N LEU A 189 11.58 4.93 10.79
CA LEU A 189 11.77 5.69 9.54
C LEU A 189 11.14 4.97 8.34
N VAL A 190 11.16 3.63 8.33
CA VAL A 190 10.45 2.83 7.30
C VAL A 190 8.94 3.08 7.39
N VAL A 191 8.36 3.05 8.60
CA VAL A 191 6.94 3.39 8.82
C VAL A 191 6.65 4.81 8.33
N GLU A 192 7.49 5.79 8.67
CA GLU A 192 7.28 7.17 8.24
C GLU A 192 7.25 7.33 6.73
N ASP A 193 8.22 6.74 6.01
CA ASP A 193 8.27 6.78 4.55
C ASP A 193 7.02 6.15 3.93
N THR A 194 6.69 4.94 4.38
CA THR A 194 5.56 4.19 3.82
C THR A 194 4.23 4.84 4.17
N GLN A 195 4.11 5.50 5.32
CA GLN A 195 2.95 6.31 5.67
C GLN A 195 2.80 7.55 4.79
N ARG A 196 3.89 8.28 4.52
CA ARG A 196 3.88 9.45 3.62
C ARG A 196 3.39 9.04 2.22
N MET A 197 3.97 7.97 1.66
CA MET A 197 3.53 7.42 0.37
C MET A 197 2.07 6.93 0.43
N ALA A 198 1.68 6.21 1.49
CA ALA A 198 0.34 5.69 1.62
C ALA A 198 -0.72 6.79 1.71
N SER A 199 -0.44 7.88 2.41
CA SER A 199 -1.36 9.02 2.54
C SER A 199 -1.74 9.59 1.17
N VAL A 200 -0.73 9.89 0.34
CA VAL A 200 -0.95 10.42 -1.03
C VAL A 200 -1.73 9.42 -1.89
N LEU A 201 -1.38 8.13 -1.83
CA LEU A 201 -2.07 7.09 -2.59
C LEU A 201 -3.51 6.89 -2.14
N LEU A 202 -3.81 6.95 -0.85
CA LEU A 202 -5.17 6.79 -0.32
C LEU A 202 -6.06 7.96 -0.73
N GLN A 203 -5.56 9.19 -0.59
CA GLN A 203 -6.27 10.41 -1.01
C GLN A 203 -6.62 10.39 -2.49
N ASN A 204 -5.75 9.81 -3.32
CA ASN A 204 -5.91 9.77 -4.77
C ASN A 204 -6.42 8.42 -5.31
N SER A 205 -6.66 7.43 -4.45
CA SER A 205 -6.85 6.02 -4.82
C SER A 205 -7.89 5.79 -5.90
N LYS A 206 -9.08 6.39 -5.75
CA LYS A 206 -10.16 6.32 -6.75
C LYS A 206 -9.71 6.90 -8.09
N ARG A 207 -9.15 8.11 -8.09
CA ARG A 207 -8.68 8.78 -9.31
C ARG A 207 -7.57 7.98 -10.01
N ILE A 208 -6.60 7.44 -9.25
CA ILE A 208 -5.53 6.59 -9.80
C ILE A 208 -6.13 5.38 -10.54
N SER A 209 -7.06 4.67 -9.88
CA SER A 209 -7.66 3.47 -10.45
C SER A 209 -8.49 3.76 -11.71
N GLU A 210 -9.23 4.88 -11.70
CA GLU A 210 -10.05 5.32 -12.84
C GLU A 210 -9.18 5.79 -14.00
N LEU A 211 -8.14 6.59 -13.73
CA LEU A 211 -7.20 7.05 -14.74
C LEU A 211 -6.49 5.88 -15.42
N LYS A 212 -5.99 4.91 -14.65
CA LYS A 212 -5.35 3.70 -15.22
C LYS A 212 -6.29 3.00 -16.23
N ARG A 213 -7.57 2.86 -15.89
CA ARG A 213 -8.56 2.24 -16.78
C ARG A 213 -8.84 3.09 -18.01
N GLU A 214 -8.92 4.40 -17.84
CA GLU A 214 -9.11 5.36 -18.93
C GLU A 214 -7.94 5.32 -19.94
N LEU A 215 -6.71 5.34 -19.44
CA LEU A 215 -5.49 5.35 -20.26
C LEU A 215 -5.28 4.04 -21.02
N PHE A 216 -5.51 2.91 -20.35
CA PHE A 216 -5.05 1.61 -20.84
C PHE A 216 -6.18 0.65 -21.22
N GLY A 217 -7.43 0.98 -20.89
CA GLY A 217 -8.60 0.12 -21.15
C GLY A 217 -9.06 0.12 -22.60
N ALA A 218 -8.82 1.20 -23.34
CA ALA A 218 -9.18 1.30 -24.76
C ALA A 218 -8.31 0.39 -25.63
N ASN A 219 -8.89 -0.13 -26.73
CA ASN A 219 -8.16 -0.93 -27.74
C ASN A 219 -7.36 -2.11 -27.18
N ARG A 220 -7.86 -2.74 -26.11
CA ARG A 220 -7.19 -3.78 -25.32
C ARG A 220 -6.44 -4.84 -26.13
N LYS A 221 -6.96 -5.32 -27.26
CA LYS A 221 -6.33 -6.38 -28.07
C LYS A 221 -5.08 -5.89 -28.80
N SER A 222 -5.10 -4.68 -29.37
CA SER A 222 -3.94 -4.12 -30.06
C SER A 222 -2.89 -3.63 -29.06
N THR A 223 -3.30 -2.93 -27.99
CA THR A 223 -2.38 -2.49 -26.92
C THR A 223 -1.66 -3.67 -26.29
N ARG A 224 -2.36 -4.79 -26.02
CA ARG A 224 -1.74 -6.01 -25.47
C ARG A 224 -0.59 -6.55 -26.32
N LYS A 225 -0.69 -6.47 -27.65
CA LYS A 225 0.38 -6.97 -28.54
C LYS A 225 1.61 -6.09 -28.41
N VAL A 226 1.41 -4.77 -28.49
CA VAL A 226 2.46 -3.76 -28.38
C VAL A 226 3.19 -3.86 -27.03
N VAL A 227 2.47 -3.83 -25.91
CA VAL A 227 3.09 -3.85 -24.56
C VAL A 227 3.68 -5.21 -24.16
N LYS A 228 3.54 -6.25 -24.99
CA LYS A 228 4.17 -7.54 -24.74
C LYS A 228 5.61 -7.57 -25.29
N GLU A 229 5.90 -6.73 -26.27
CA GLU A 229 7.19 -6.67 -26.96
C GLU A 229 8.10 -5.58 -26.40
N MET A 230 7.55 -4.66 -25.59
CA MET A 230 8.29 -3.59 -24.92
C MET A 230 9.19 -4.12 -23.79
N SER A 231 10.39 -3.59 -23.71
CA SER A 231 11.24 -3.63 -22.52
C SER A 231 10.59 -2.89 -21.34
N VAL A 232 11.16 -3.06 -20.14
CA VAL A 232 10.70 -2.39 -18.92
C VAL A 232 10.75 -0.87 -19.09
N GLU A 233 11.86 -0.36 -19.62
CA GLU A 233 12.12 1.06 -19.85
C GLU A 233 11.13 1.64 -20.86
N GLU A 234 10.95 0.97 -22.01
CA GLU A 234 10.00 1.39 -23.04
C GLU A 234 8.57 1.41 -22.49
N LEU A 235 8.19 0.42 -21.68
CA LEU A 235 6.88 0.34 -21.08
C LEU A 235 6.63 1.47 -20.07
N ILE A 236 7.62 1.81 -19.24
CA ILE A 236 7.54 2.94 -18.30
C ILE A 236 7.36 4.24 -19.08
N VAL A 237 8.21 4.50 -20.08
CA VAL A 237 8.14 5.71 -20.91
C VAL A 237 6.78 5.81 -21.60
N TRP A 238 6.30 4.71 -22.18
CA TRP A 238 5.00 4.68 -22.84
C TRP A 238 3.85 4.94 -21.85
N MET A 239 3.85 4.32 -20.67
CA MET A 239 2.83 4.56 -19.65
C MET A 239 2.88 6.00 -19.11
N GLU A 240 4.07 6.56 -18.95
CA GLU A 240 4.27 7.94 -18.51
C GLU A 240 3.77 8.94 -19.55
N GLN A 241 4.06 8.74 -20.84
CA GLN A 241 3.51 9.60 -21.90
C GLN A 241 1.98 9.63 -21.86
N ARG A 242 1.33 8.46 -21.71
CA ARG A 242 -0.13 8.38 -21.55
C ARG A 242 -0.63 9.10 -20.30
N TYR A 243 0.10 8.98 -19.20
CA TYR A 243 -0.20 9.70 -17.96
C TYR A 243 -0.17 11.22 -18.18
N MET A 244 0.87 11.73 -18.85
CA MET A 244 1.04 13.16 -19.12
C MET A 244 0.01 13.71 -20.11
N GLU A 245 -0.47 12.92 -21.06
CA GLU A 245 -1.52 13.31 -22.02
C GLU A 245 -2.87 13.63 -21.35
N LYS A 246 -3.18 12.99 -20.21
CA LYS A 246 -4.47 13.15 -19.52
C LYS A 246 -4.39 13.84 -18.17
N GLY A 247 -3.20 13.85 -17.55
CA GLY A 247 -2.88 14.55 -16.32
C GLY A 247 -3.62 14.06 -15.06
N PHE A 248 -2.91 14.12 -13.93
CA PHE A 248 -3.52 14.42 -12.65
C PHE A 248 -3.64 15.96 -12.57
N HIS A 249 -4.79 16.50 -12.99
CA HIS A 249 -5.17 17.88 -12.73
C HIS A 249 -6.23 17.92 -11.64
#